data_AF-A0A059FWD9-F1
#
_entry.id   AF-A0A059FWD9-F1
#
_cell.length_a   1.000
_cell.length_b   1.000
_cell.length_c   1.000
_cell.angle_alpha   90.00
_cell.angle_beta   90.00
_cell.angle_gamma   90.00
#
_symmetry.space_group_name_H-M   'P 1'
#
loop_
_entity.id
_entity.type
_entity.pdbx_description
1 polymer ?
#
loop_
_entity_poly.entity_id
_entity_poly.type
_entity_poly.pdbx_seq_one_letter_code
_entity_poly.pdbx_strand_id
1 'polypeptide(L)'
;MFSLFRIFVAGGACLLLSACFLSEKPLIGEGAQIHNGPLAFCLDAGEPCHQTTFQEDAYLVLPHPEDGEEKPVAVRFRPLMKADADTIWLGEANLSEEGHEEAWAYVVARKLKDTDLGVREYEVAVPDCGSASDSDLIRYGLEKDGVYACRVTNIDAFAEYLRERHAADFASDAWWAEAR
;
A
#
# COMPACT_ATOMS: atom_id res chain seq x y z
N MET A 1 18.65 -29.36 -9.54
CA MET A 1 19.83 -28.55 -9.19
C MET A 1 19.99 -27.49 -10.26
N PHE A 2 19.29 -26.36 -10.10
CA PHE A 2 19.57 -25.13 -10.86
C PHE A 2 19.60 -23.98 -9.89
N SER A 3 20.68 -23.22 -10.02
CA SER A 3 21.24 -22.26 -9.09
C SER A 3 20.66 -20.86 -9.33
N LEU A 4 20.63 -20.10 -8.24
CA LEU A 4 20.34 -18.68 -8.11
C LEU A 4 20.90 -17.81 -9.26
N PHE A 5 20.11 -16.82 -9.68
CA PHE A 5 20.61 -15.47 -10.00
C PHE A 5 19.63 -14.43 -9.43
N ARG A 6 19.97 -13.90 -8.25
CA ARG A 6 19.49 -12.61 -7.72
C ARG A 6 20.44 -11.53 -8.24
N ILE A 7 19.96 -10.55 -9.03
CA ILE A 7 20.63 -9.26 -9.24
C ILE A 7 19.55 -8.16 -9.44
N PHE A 8 19.48 -7.26 -8.46
CA PHE A 8 19.16 -5.83 -8.46
C PHE A 8 18.16 -5.21 -9.46
N VAL A 9 17.05 -4.71 -8.93
CA VAL A 9 16.61 -3.29 -9.04
C VAL A 9 16.09 -2.90 -7.64
N ALA A 10 16.63 -1.83 -7.06
CA ALA A 10 16.35 -1.39 -5.69
C ALA A 10 15.53 -0.09 -5.79
N GLY A 11 14.40 -0.03 -5.07
CA GLY A 11 13.46 1.09 -5.05
C GLY A 11 12.04 0.64 -5.41
N GLY A 12 11.69 0.61 -6.69
CA GLY A 12 10.35 0.21 -7.17
C GLY A 12 10.02 -1.27 -7.01
N ALA A 13 11.04 -2.14 -6.93
CA ALA A 13 10.86 -3.58 -6.79
C ALA A 13 10.43 -4.03 -5.39
N CYS A 14 10.63 -3.21 -4.34
CA CYS A 14 10.22 -3.59 -2.98
C CYS A 14 8.70 -3.63 -2.83
N LEU A 15 7.97 -2.70 -3.47
CA LEU A 15 6.51 -2.71 -3.49
C LEU A 15 5.98 -3.87 -4.36
N LEU A 16 6.59 -4.16 -5.50
CA LEU A 16 6.17 -5.25 -6.39
C LEU A 16 6.40 -6.65 -5.81
N LEU A 17 7.48 -6.85 -5.02
CA LEU A 17 7.81 -8.14 -4.41
C LEU A 17 7.03 -8.42 -3.11
N SER A 18 6.36 -7.40 -2.55
CA SER A 18 5.56 -7.51 -1.32
C SER A 18 4.06 -7.28 -1.54
N ALA A 19 3.64 -6.68 -2.66
CA ALA A 19 2.25 -6.46 -3.03
C ALA A 19 1.49 -7.79 -3.14
N CYS A 20 0.73 -8.12 -2.09
CA CYS A 20 -0.05 -9.35 -2.05
C CYS A 20 -1.43 -9.19 -2.70
N PHE A 21 -2.00 -7.98 -2.71
CA PHE A 21 -3.29 -7.70 -3.34
C PHE A 21 -3.11 -6.81 -4.56
N LEU A 22 -3.65 -7.25 -5.71
CA LEU A 22 -3.48 -6.60 -7.01
C LEU A 22 -4.81 -6.47 -7.79
N SER A 23 -4.94 -5.48 -8.66
CA SER A 23 -6.00 -5.40 -9.68
C SER A 23 -5.48 -4.91 -11.03
N GLU A 24 -6.18 -5.30 -12.10
CA GLU A 24 -5.84 -4.93 -13.49
C GLU A 24 -6.35 -3.53 -13.89
N LYS A 25 -7.02 -2.85 -12.97
CA LYS A 25 -7.59 -1.51 -13.15
C LYS A 25 -7.74 -0.83 -11.79
N PRO A 26 -7.84 0.51 -11.73
CA PRO A 26 -8.08 1.18 -10.46
C PRO A 26 -9.51 0.88 -9.99
N LEU A 27 -9.65 0.52 -8.72
CA LEU A 27 -10.93 0.30 -8.06
C LEU A 27 -11.28 1.40 -7.07
N ILE A 28 -10.30 2.20 -6.61
CA ILE A 28 -10.58 3.46 -5.94
C ILE A 28 -10.92 4.49 -7.04
N GLY A 29 -12.11 5.09 -6.93
CA GLY A 29 -12.55 6.20 -7.78
C GLY A 29 -11.76 7.47 -7.48
N GLU A 30 -12.45 8.53 -7.07
CA GLU A 30 -11.77 9.74 -6.61
C GLU A 30 -11.07 9.47 -5.27
N GLY A 31 -9.74 9.66 -5.25
CA GLY A 31 -8.95 9.53 -4.04
C GLY A 31 -9.15 10.70 -3.07
N ALA A 32 -9.07 10.40 -1.78
CA ALA A 32 -9.24 11.37 -0.70
C ALA A 32 -7.92 12.06 -0.36
N GLN A 33 -7.97 13.37 -0.15
CA GLN A 33 -6.91 14.10 0.52
C GLN A 33 -6.94 13.80 2.02
N ILE A 34 -5.93 13.08 2.52
CA ILE A 34 -5.89 12.58 3.90
C ILE A 34 -5.28 13.60 4.89
N HIS A 35 -4.61 14.63 4.37
CA HIS A 35 -4.04 15.72 5.17
C HIS A 35 -3.93 17.02 4.37
N ASN A 36 -4.25 18.14 5.03
CA ASN A 36 -4.03 19.49 4.51
C ASN A 36 -2.65 19.96 4.96
N GLY A 37 -1.62 19.72 4.14
CA GLY A 37 -0.25 20.15 4.41
C GLY A 37 0.80 19.17 3.89
N PRO A 38 2.10 19.45 4.15
CA PRO A 38 3.19 18.56 3.81
C PRO A 38 3.02 17.19 4.46
N LEU A 39 3.22 16.14 3.67
CA LEU A 39 3.03 14.76 4.08
C LEU A 39 4.18 13.89 3.57
N ALA A 40 4.60 12.92 4.38
CA ALA A 40 5.56 11.90 3.99
C ALA A 40 5.04 10.48 4.30
N PHE A 41 5.45 9.50 3.49
CA PHE A 41 5.16 8.08 3.67
C PHE A 41 6.40 7.30 4.09
N CYS A 42 6.32 6.65 5.23
CA CYS A 42 7.36 5.78 5.76
C CYS A 42 7.00 4.34 5.37
N LEU A 43 7.69 3.81 4.36
CA LEU A 43 7.43 2.49 3.80
C LEU A 43 8.19 1.37 4.53
N ASP A 44 9.38 1.68 5.07
CA ASP A 44 10.23 0.77 5.84
C ASP A 44 10.71 1.49 7.12
N ALA A 45 10.84 0.75 8.22
CA ALA A 45 11.32 1.29 9.50
C ALA A 45 12.80 1.73 9.49
N GLY A 46 13.61 1.15 8.61
CA GLY A 46 15.04 1.38 8.45
C GLY A 46 15.42 2.41 7.39
N GLU A 47 14.46 2.84 6.55
CA GLU A 47 14.68 3.81 5.48
C GLU A 47 14.05 5.18 5.79
N PRO A 48 14.56 6.28 5.21
CA PRO A 48 13.92 7.58 5.34
C PRO A 48 12.50 7.57 4.77
N CYS A 49 11.60 8.39 5.29
CA CYS A 49 10.26 8.50 4.72
C CYS A 49 10.29 9.25 3.38
N HIS A 50 9.49 8.78 2.42
CA HIS A 50 9.33 9.38 1.10
C HIS A 50 8.52 10.67 1.18
N GLN A 51 9.00 11.71 0.52
CA GLN A 51 8.23 12.94 0.35
C GLN A 51 7.07 12.69 -0.61
N THR A 52 5.95 13.36 -0.36
CA THR A 52 4.78 13.25 -1.22
C THR A 52 4.33 14.60 -1.74
N THR A 53 3.64 14.60 -2.88
CA THR A 53 2.88 15.75 -3.37
C THR A 53 1.49 15.29 -3.79
N PHE A 54 0.47 15.96 -3.29
CA PHE A 54 -0.91 15.70 -3.70
C PHE A 54 -1.19 16.38 -5.04
N GLN A 55 -1.64 15.63 -6.04
CA GLN A 55 -2.05 16.12 -7.35
C GLN A 55 -3.39 15.52 -7.72
N GLU A 56 -4.35 16.38 -8.06
CA GLU A 56 -5.73 16.00 -8.38
C GLU A 56 -6.37 15.19 -7.24
N ASP A 57 -6.32 13.86 -7.33
CA ASP A 57 -6.91 12.91 -6.39
C ASP A 57 -5.92 11.89 -5.81
N ALA A 58 -4.63 12.02 -6.11
CA ALA A 58 -3.59 11.08 -5.72
C ALA A 58 -2.38 11.76 -5.05
N TYR A 59 -1.71 11.03 -4.16
CA TYR A 59 -0.39 11.39 -3.67
C TYR A 59 0.67 10.77 -4.59
N LEU A 60 1.53 11.60 -5.16
CA LEU A 60 2.75 11.14 -5.83
C LEU A 60 3.83 10.92 -4.78
N VAL A 61 4.23 9.66 -4.60
CA VAL A 61 5.34 9.24 -3.75
C VAL A 61 6.61 9.41 -4.54
N LEU A 62 7.47 10.32 -4.08
CA LEU A 62 8.71 10.62 -4.77
C LEU A 62 9.78 9.59 -4.37
N PRO A 63 10.55 9.05 -5.33
CA PRO A 63 11.71 8.23 -5.01
C PRO A 63 12.73 9.04 -4.21
N HIS A 64 13.59 8.36 -3.45
CA HIS A 64 14.71 9.05 -2.82
C HIS A 64 15.70 9.56 -3.88
N PRO A 65 16.41 10.67 -3.61
CA PRO A 65 17.40 11.20 -4.54
C PRO A 65 18.48 10.18 -4.94
N GLU A 66 18.77 9.21 -4.06
CA GLU A 66 19.69 8.10 -4.29
C GLU A 66 19.15 6.98 -5.20
N ASP A 67 17.83 6.91 -5.43
CA ASP A 67 17.20 5.81 -6.20
C ASP A 67 17.35 5.99 -7.73
N GLY A 68 18.02 7.05 -8.19
CA GLY A 68 18.31 7.25 -9.60
C GLY A 68 17.09 7.74 -10.41
N GLU A 69 16.85 7.11 -11.57
CA GLU A 69 15.79 7.51 -12.52
C GLU A 69 14.43 6.83 -12.27
N GLU A 70 14.13 6.48 -11.01
CA GLU A 70 12.82 5.93 -10.68
C GLU A 70 11.70 6.96 -10.88
N LYS A 71 10.54 6.48 -11.32
CA LYS A 71 9.36 7.32 -11.53
C LYS A 71 8.55 7.42 -10.24
N PRO A 72 7.91 8.57 -9.95
CA PRO A 72 7.00 8.67 -8.83
C PRO A 72 5.85 7.66 -8.93
N VAL A 73 5.45 7.09 -7.79
CA VAL A 73 4.31 6.18 -7.69
C VAL A 73 3.07 6.98 -7.25
N ALA A 74 1.98 6.90 -8.02
CA ALA A 74 0.73 7.55 -7.66
C ALA A 74 -0.09 6.65 -6.73
N VAL A 75 -0.51 7.17 -5.58
CA VAL A 75 -1.34 6.45 -4.60
C VAL A 75 -2.61 7.23 -4.29
N ARG A 76 -3.77 6.61 -4.51
CA ARG A 76 -5.09 7.14 -4.12
C ARG A 76 -5.52 6.50 -2.82
N PHE A 77 -6.24 7.26 -1.99
CA PHE A 77 -6.72 6.75 -0.70
C PHE A 77 -8.24 6.83 -0.59
N ARG A 78 -8.81 5.90 0.18
CA ARG A 78 -10.16 6.01 0.72
C ARG A 78 -10.16 5.63 2.20
N PRO A 79 -11.08 6.16 3.02
CA PRO A 79 -11.17 5.74 4.41
C PRO A 79 -11.51 4.24 4.49
N LEU A 80 -10.77 3.49 5.30
CA LEU A 80 -11.04 2.08 5.54
C LEU A 80 -11.84 1.90 6.83
N MET A 81 -11.27 2.34 7.96
CA MET A 81 -11.92 2.26 9.27
C MET A 81 -11.30 3.24 10.27
N LYS A 82 -11.90 3.32 11.46
CA LYS A 82 -11.28 3.93 12.63
C LYS A 82 -10.65 2.85 13.49
N ALA A 83 -9.40 3.06 13.89
CA ALA A 83 -8.72 2.27 14.90
C ALA A 83 -8.22 3.26 15.97
N ASP A 84 -8.73 3.12 17.19
CA ASP A 84 -8.54 4.10 18.26
C ASP A 84 -8.87 5.53 17.83
N ALA A 85 -7.90 6.45 17.90
CA ALA A 85 -8.08 7.86 17.54
C ALA A 85 -7.86 8.12 16.04
N ASP A 86 -7.27 7.18 15.30
CA ASP A 86 -6.79 7.41 13.95
C ASP A 86 -7.70 6.80 12.88
N THR A 87 -7.68 7.41 11.69
CA THR A 87 -8.26 6.79 10.50
C THR A 87 -7.21 5.89 9.87
N ILE A 88 -7.59 4.64 9.64
CA ILE A 88 -6.86 3.74 8.74
C ILE A 88 -7.36 4.01 7.33
N TRP A 89 -6.44 4.25 6.42
CA TRP A 89 -6.71 4.53 5.01
C TRP A 89 -6.36 3.30 4.18
N LEU A 90 -7.23 2.96 3.23
CA LEU A 90 -6.94 1.99 2.17
C LEU A 90 -6.39 2.77 0.98
N GLY A 91 -5.15 2.47 0.60
CA GLY A 91 -4.46 3.02 -0.54
C GLY A 91 -4.48 2.06 -1.73
N GLU A 92 -4.52 2.62 -2.94
CA GLU A 92 -4.31 1.93 -4.20
C GLU A 92 -3.19 2.64 -4.97
N ALA A 93 -2.12 1.93 -5.28
CA ALA A 93 -0.90 2.41 -5.90
C ALA A 93 -0.81 1.96 -7.35
N ASN A 94 -0.52 2.88 -8.27
CA ASN A 94 -0.31 2.57 -9.68
C ASN A 94 1.10 2.00 -9.89
N LEU A 95 1.18 0.72 -10.26
CA LEU A 95 2.42 0.02 -10.61
C LEU A 95 2.54 -0.26 -12.11
N SER A 96 1.69 0.37 -12.92
CA SER A 96 1.66 0.14 -14.36
C SER A 96 2.94 0.67 -15.02
N GLU A 97 3.61 -0.20 -15.77
CA GLU A 97 4.77 0.16 -16.58
C GLU A 97 4.35 0.49 -18.02
N GLU A 98 5.10 1.38 -18.67
CA GLU A 98 4.80 1.78 -20.05
C GLU A 98 4.92 0.58 -21.01
N GLY A 99 3.82 0.23 -21.68
CA GLY A 99 3.78 -0.91 -22.61
C GLY A 99 3.47 -2.26 -21.95
N HIS A 100 3.14 -2.28 -20.66
CA HIS A 100 2.71 -3.46 -19.92
C HIS A 100 1.23 -3.39 -19.53
N GLU A 101 0.69 -4.51 -19.03
CA GLU A 101 -0.66 -4.55 -18.47
C GLU A 101 -0.75 -3.63 -17.25
N GLU A 102 -1.91 -3.01 -17.06
CA GLU A 102 -2.15 -2.18 -15.89
C GLU A 102 -2.10 -3.03 -14.62
N ALA A 103 -1.38 -2.55 -13.63
CA ALA A 103 -1.23 -3.22 -12.35
C ALA A 103 -1.38 -2.20 -11.22
N TRP A 104 -2.29 -2.50 -10.30
CA TRP A 104 -2.60 -1.66 -9.16
C TRP A 104 -2.44 -2.48 -7.88
N ALA A 105 -1.64 -1.99 -6.93
CA ALA A 105 -1.41 -2.65 -5.66
C ALA A 105 -2.11 -1.94 -4.51
N TYR A 106 -2.46 -2.70 -3.47
CA TYR A 106 -3.16 -2.15 -2.31
C TYR A 106 -2.27 -2.06 -1.09
N VAL A 107 -2.39 -0.93 -0.39
CA VAL A 107 -1.66 -0.63 0.85
C VAL A 107 -2.63 -0.14 1.91
N VAL A 108 -2.22 -0.17 3.17
CA VAL A 108 -2.91 0.51 4.26
C VAL A 108 -2.00 1.55 4.89
N ALA A 109 -2.57 2.66 5.33
CA ALA A 109 -1.81 3.74 5.95
C ALA A 109 -2.48 4.26 7.22
N ARG A 110 -1.69 4.59 8.23
CA ARG A 110 -2.13 5.35 9.40
C ARG A 110 -1.13 6.44 9.77
N LYS A 111 -1.60 7.42 10.54
CA LYS A 111 -0.73 8.48 11.02
C LYS A 111 0.33 7.88 11.95
N LEU A 112 1.60 8.17 11.67
CA LEU A 112 2.72 7.79 12.54
C LEU A 112 3.00 8.89 13.56
N LYS A 113 3.31 10.10 13.08
CA LYS A 113 3.59 11.28 13.92
C LYS A 113 3.51 12.58 13.13
N ASP A 114 3.46 13.70 13.85
CA ASP A 114 3.79 15.01 13.29
C ASP A 114 5.24 15.33 13.66
N THR A 115 6.03 15.79 12.69
CA THR A 115 7.43 16.19 12.92
C THR A 115 7.52 17.62 13.46
N ASP A 116 8.64 17.96 14.09
CA ASP A 116 8.91 19.33 14.55
C ASP A 116 8.96 20.36 13.40
N LEU A 117 9.14 19.89 12.16
CA LEU A 117 9.13 20.70 10.94
C LEU A 117 7.72 20.87 10.34
N GLY A 118 6.69 20.34 10.98
CA GLY A 118 5.30 20.44 10.53
C GLY A 118 4.92 19.50 9.39
N VAL A 119 5.77 18.52 9.05
CA VAL A 119 5.43 17.43 8.12
C VAL A 119 4.69 16.34 8.89
N ARG A 120 3.55 15.88 8.36
CA ARG A 120 2.85 14.71 8.89
C ARG A 120 3.37 13.44 8.23
N GLU A 121 3.87 12.52 9.04
CA GLU A 121 4.31 11.20 8.59
C GLU A 121 3.18 10.19 8.74
N TYR A 122 2.99 9.38 7.71
CA TYR A 122 2.16 8.19 7.73
C TYR A 122 3.05 6.97 7.56
N GLU A 123 2.82 5.95 8.38
CA GLU A 123 3.38 4.62 8.11
C GLU A 123 2.45 3.87 7.16
N VAL A 124 3.04 3.17 6.21
CA VAL A 124 2.35 2.45 5.14
C VAL A 124 2.76 0.98 5.22
N ALA A 125 1.79 0.08 5.17
CA ALA A 125 2.00 -1.35 5.19
C ALA A 125 1.27 -2.02 4.03
N VAL A 126 1.78 -3.17 3.59
CA VAL A 126 1.13 -3.99 2.56
C VAL A 126 0.37 -5.13 3.22
N PRO A 127 -0.96 -5.23 3.06
CA PRO A 127 -1.72 -6.33 3.64
C PRO A 127 -1.31 -7.69 3.07
N ASP A 128 -1.08 -8.67 3.96
CA ASP A 128 -0.77 -10.04 3.56
C ASP A 128 -2.03 -10.78 3.06
N CYS A 129 -1.87 -11.45 1.93
CA CYS A 129 -2.85 -12.32 1.30
C CYS A 129 -2.50 -13.81 1.43
N GLY A 130 -1.26 -14.15 1.79
CA GLY A 130 -0.80 -15.54 1.92
C GLY A 130 -1.55 -16.31 3.01
N SER A 131 -2.10 -15.60 3.99
CA SER A 131 -2.93 -16.16 5.07
C SER A 131 -4.44 -16.17 4.78
N ALA A 132 -4.89 -15.72 3.60
CA ALA A 132 -6.30 -15.74 3.23
C ALA A 132 -6.81 -17.17 2.98
N SER A 133 -7.87 -17.56 3.67
CA SER A 133 -8.50 -18.87 3.47
C SER A 133 -9.31 -18.89 2.16
N ASP A 134 -9.46 -20.06 1.53
CA ASP A 134 -10.29 -20.18 0.31
C ASP A 134 -11.74 -19.75 0.56
N SER A 135 -12.25 -19.92 1.79
CA SER A 135 -13.57 -19.41 2.19
C SER A 135 -13.63 -17.88 2.23
N ASP A 136 -12.58 -17.21 2.70
CA ASP A 136 -12.52 -15.75 2.71
C ASP A 136 -12.43 -15.22 1.27
N LEU A 137 -11.61 -15.87 0.45
CA LEU A 137 -11.46 -15.50 -0.95
C LEU A 137 -12.82 -15.53 -1.68
N ILE A 138 -13.57 -16.62 -1.53
CA ILE A 138 -14.93 -16.74 -2.09
C ILE A 138 -15.88 -15.70 -1.50
N ARG A 139 -15.88 -15.52 -0.17
CA ARG A 139 -16.80 -14.61 0.53
C ARG A 139 -16.61 -13.16 0.07
N TYR A 140 -15.37 -12.74 -0.15
CA TYR A 140 -15.02 -11.36 -0.45
C TYR A 140 -14.73 -11.11 -1.93
N GLY A 141 -14.95 -12.09 -2.81
CA GLY A 141 -14.71 -11.94 -4.25
C GLY A 141 -13.24 -11.67 -4.58
N LEU A 142 -12.33 -12.26 -3.78
CA LEU A 142 -10.90 -12.23 -4.00
C LEU A 142 -10.50 -13.54 -4.70
N GLU A 143 -9.57 -13.48 -5.63
CA GLU A 143 -9.11 -14.66 -6.37
C GLU A 143 -7.63 -14.89 -6.08
N LYS A 144 -7.20 -16.14 -5.85
CA LYS A 144 -5.75 -16.42 -5.82
C LYS A 144 -5.18 -16.20 -7.21
N ASP A 145 -4.10 -15.42 -7.28
CA ASP A 145 -3.29 -15.21 -8.46
C ASP A 145 -1.89 -15.76 -8.22
N GLY A 146 -1.75 -17.08 -8.37
CA GLY A 146 -0.54 -17.80 -8.01
C GLY A 146 -0.39 -18.06 -6.50
N VAL A 147 0.85 -18.21 -6.04
CA VAL A 147 1.16 -18.62 -4.66
C VAL A 147 1.25 -17.43 -3.70
N TYR A 148 1.54 -16.24 -4.22
CA TYR A 148 1.91 -15.07 -3.42
C TYR A 148 1.06 -13.82 -3.68
N ALA A 149 0.05 -13.91 -4.56
CA ALA A 149 -0.81 -12.78 -4.86
C ALA A 149 -2.29 -13.18 -4.87
N CYS A 150 -3.14 -12.20 -4.59
CA CYS A 150 -4.58 -12.28 -4.66
C CYS A 150 -5.10 -11.11 -5.50
N ARG A 151 -5.99 -11.42 -6.44
CA ARG A 151 -6.66 -10.45 -7.28
C ARG A 151 -7.86 -9.86 -6.54
N VAL A 152 -7.93 -8.53 -6.54
CA VAL A 152 -9.05 -7.75 -6.04
C VAL A 152 -9.94 -7.37 -7.21
N THR A 153 -11.22 -7.73 -7.12
CA THR A 153 -12.21 -7.42 -8.17
C THR A 153 -13.26 -6.41 -7.70
N ASN A 154 -13.42 -6.26 -6.39
CA ASN A 154 -14.38 -5.37 -5.75
C ASN A 154 -13.77 -4.71 -4.51
N ILE A 155 -13.59 -3.39 -4.57
CA ILE A 155 -12.95 -2.62 -3.50
C ILE A 155 -13.74 -2.61 -2.20
N ASP A 156 -15.08 -2.65 -2.25
CA ASP A 156 -15.90 -2.59 -1.04
C ASP A 156 -15.86 -3.93 -0.29
N ALA A 157 -15.89 -5.05 -1.03
CA ALA A 157 -15.72 -6.38 -0.47
C ALA A 157 -14.31 -6.58 0.10
N PHE A 158 -13.28 -6.06 -0.58
CA PHE A 158 -11.91 -6.08 -0.06
C PHE A 158 -11.75 -5.21 1.20
N ALA A 159 -12.38 -4.04 1.24
CA ALA A 159 -12.40 -3.21 2.44
C ALA A 159 -13.15 -3.89 3.61
N GLU A 160 -14.17 -4.70 3.34
CA GLU A 160 -14.82 -5.55 4.35
C GLU A 160 -13.90 -6.66 4.85
N TYR A 161 -13.22 -7.37 3.94
CA TYR A 161 -12.19 -8.36 4.28
C TYR A 161 -11.13 -7.78 5.22
N LEU A 162 -10.54 -6.64 4.85
CA LEU A 162 -9.51 -6.00 5.66
C LEU A 162 -10.04 -5.61 7.05
N ARG A 163 -11.26 -5.10 7.14
CA ARG A 163 -11.88 -4.75 8.43
C ARG A 163 -12.15 -5.97 9.30
N GLU A 164 -12.70 -7.04 8.75
CA GLU A 164 -12.98 -8.24 9.54
C GLU A 164 -11.70 -8.96 9.96
N ARG A 165 -10.71 -9.02 9.07
CA ARG A 165 -9.51 -9.85 9.26
C ARG A 165 -8.38 -9.16 10.00
N HIS A 166 -8.22 -7.85 9.81
CA HIS A 166 -7.07 -7.08 10.28
C HIS A 166 -7.42 -5.94 11.24
N ALA A 167 -8.68 -5.81 11.70
CA ALA A 167 -9.03 -4.76 12.67
C ALA A 167 -8.16 -4.78 13.94
N ALA A 168 -7.83 -5.98 14.45
CA ALA A 168 -6.95 -6.13 15.61
C ALA A 168 -5.50 -5.75 15.28
N ASP A 169 -5.03 -6.12 14.08
CA ASP A 169 -3.70 -5.78 13.58
C ASP A 169 -3.55 -4.26 13.44
N PHE A 170 -4.55 -3.59 12.88
CA PHE A 170 -4.52 -2.13 12.69
C PHE A 170 -4.51 -1.33 13.98
N ALA A 171 -4.99 -1.90 15.09
CA ALA A 171 -4.91 -1.31 16.42
C ALA A 171 -3.59 -1.63 17.17
N SER A 172 -2.71 -2.44 16.57
CA SER A 172 -1.47 -2.91 17.20
C SER A 172 -0.26 -2.16 16.66
N ASP A 173 0.36 -1.31 17.48
CA ASP A 173 1.63 -0.64 17.12
C ASP A 173 2.75 -1.61 16.78
N ALA A 174 2.76 -2.78 17.41
CA ALA A 174 3.74 -3.83 17.11
C ALA A 174 3.56 -4.38 15.69
N TRP A 175 2.31 -4.56 15.25
CA TRP A 175 2.04 -5.02 13.89
C TRP A 175 2.52 -4.00 12.86
N TRP A 176 2.22 -2.71 13.05
CA TRP A 176 2.67 -1.67 12.14
C TRP A 176 4.19 -1.53 12.08
N ALA A 177 4.88 -1.74 13.21
CA ALA A 177 6.33 -1.76 13.25
C ALA A 177 6.96 -2.95 12.50
N GLU A 178 6.24 -4.07 12.37
CA GLU A 178 6.67 -5.29 11.65
C GLU A 178 6.21 -5.31 10.18
N ALA A 179 5.10 -4.65 9.86
CA ALA A 179 4.45 -4.69 8.55
C ALA A 179 4.95 -3.60 7.57
N ARG A 180 5.78 -2.68 8.06
CA ARG A 180 6.57 -1.72 7.29
C ARG A 180 8.01 -2.21 7.24
#